data_AF-A0A1X0RQ13-F1
#
_entry.id   AF-A0A1X0RQ13-F1
#
_cell.length_a   1.000
_cell.length_b   1.000
_cell.length_c   1.000
_cell.angle_alpha   90.00
_cell.angle_beta   90.00
_cell.angle_gamma   90.00
#
_symmetry.space_group_name_H-M   'P 1'
#
loop_
_entity.id
_entity.type
_entity.pdbx_description
1 polymer ?
#
loop_
_entity_poly.entity_id
_entity_poly.type
_entity_poly.pdbx_seq_one_letter_code
_entity_poly.pdbx_strand_id
1 'polypeptide(L)'
;MMEFNQKGNQPTSLYNYSSHNSSISRPCSISTASSTGSIISDPYNLSFLTDNPQYYNQLVEDLSIIDNVYDILSEECENDTDLNDKQVLDVARYVAYKQQIISQIIQSETNYVNEFYDFQEIYATSIRDWLDTNEDKEVNAKMKSTPARKTLDTLFETFHHLSTLHSNFLKELNERFKIWGPTQLISDVFNNFYKGLGTYDTFFNQHPEFVMTLDILYRLPSFAKFIETKMNENKQRQSSLKIADLMHYLQIPLTRTSYYAKAINQLKHYSDPSTPDFTFLCQLTDNFRSLDREWSERKKSCQSHLMVLEVYRTVQGCPVNVTLNRRLILFADLIKVDVDDVTATSDVRTYYLYSDHLIFCRKQKDKKGTPSKLVYKGSLNLRGAELKYLSPALVTKMCETKKSSLFKIGKKSSDSTSLPGTEAFGFELVTTEINAEAVAPMYFSGATIPPQVASGPVRRRHILRTRTAEEQKMWYESLEKVIKTISHASRKH
;
A
#
# COMPACT_ATOMS: atom_id res chain seq x y z
N MET A 1 -9.10 -57.69 11.74
CA MET A 1 -9.86 -58.88 12.15
C MET A 1 -11.22 -58.38 12.64
N MET A 2 -12.30 -58.77 11.93
CA MET A 2 -13.75 -58.50 12.16
C MET A 2 -14.22 -57.03 11.99
N GLU A 3 -14.96 -56.56 10.98
CA GLU A 3 -16.08 -56.99 10.06
C GLU A 3 -17.54 -56.85 10.55
N PHE A 4 -18.39 -56.59 9.54
CA PHE A 4 -19.88 -56.61 9.40
C PHE A 4 -20.64 -55.28 9.60
N ASN A 5 -21.64 -54.87 8.79
CA ASN A 5 -22.60 -55.53 7.86
C ASN A 5 -23.12 -54.50 6.79
N GLN A 6 -23.18 -54.80 5.48
CA GLN A 6 -24.25 -55.38 4.61
C GLN A 6 -25.38 -54.45 4.05
N LYS A 7 -25.43 -54.38 2.69
CA LYS A 7 -26.56 -54.44 1.69
C LYS A 7 -27.85 -53.60 1.93
N GLY A 8 -28.54 -52.97 0.96
CA GLY A 8 -28.59 -53.02 -0.52
C GLY A 8 -30.06 -53.16 -0.99
N ASN A 9 -30.60 -52.25 -1.83
CA ASN A 9 -31.47 -52.48 -3.02
C ASN A 9 -32.37 -51.29 -3.44
N GLN A 10 -32.45 -51.10 -4.76
CA GLN A 10 -33.38 -50.25 -5.53
C GLN A 10 -34.79 -50.87 -5.68
N PRO A 11 -35.72 -50.14 -6.31
CA PRO A 11 -36.41 -50.72 -7.47
C PRO A 11 -36.51 -49.82 -8.72
N THR A 12 -36.77 -50.51 -9.84
CA THR A 12 -36.78 -50.18 -11.27
C THR A 12 -38.01 -49.41 -11.79
N SER A 13 -37.82 -48.69 -12.90
CA SER A 13 -38.84 -48.01 -13.73
C SER A 13 -39.26 -48.86 -14.95
N LEU A 14 -40.51 -48.75 -15.40
CA LEU A 14 -40.98 -49.16 -16.73
C LEU A 14 -42.24 -48.39 -17.19
N TYR A 15 -42.21 -47.99 -18.47
CA TYR A 15 -43.27 -47.57 -19.41
C TYR A 15 -43.59 -46.07 -19.68
N ASN A 16 -43.38 -45.72 -20.96
CA ASN A 16 -43.78 -44.54 -21.75
C ASN A 16 -45.24 -44.63 -22.24
N TYR A 17 -45.98 -43.51 -22.37
CA TYR A 17 -46.28 -42.86 -23.68
C TYR A 17 -47.17 -41.58 -23.60
N SER A 18 -46.74 -40.57 -24.37
CA SER A 18 -47.41 -39.48 -25.13
C SER A 18 -48.31 -38.36 -24.53
N SER A 19 -47.79 -37.13 -24.71
CA SER A 19 -48.38 -35.92 -25.34
C SER A 19 -49.63 -35.22 -24.74
N HIS A 20 -49.46 -34.02 -24.16
CA HIS A 20 -49.68 -32.70 -24.81
C HIS A 20 -49.58 -31.55 -23.78
N ASN A 21 -48.93 -30.45 -24.21
CA ASN A 21 -49.04 -29.04 -23.76
C ASN A 21 -49.27 -28.71 -22.27
N SER A 22 -48.26 -28.11 -21.63
CA SER A 22 -48.09 -26.64 -21.54
C SER A 22 -47.13 -26.26 -20.39
N SER A 23 -46.21 -25.33 -20.68
CA SER A 23 -45.59 -24.36 -19.75
C SER A 23 -45.01 -24.85 -18.39
N ILE A 24 -43.68 -24.85 -18.29
CA ILE A 24 -42.86 -24.03 -17.36
C ILE A 24 -41.44 -24.61 -17.39
N SER A 25 -40.59 -23.97 -18.18
CA SER A 25 -39.15 -24.19 -18.20
C SER A 25 -38.50 -23.52 -16.99
N ARG A 26 -37.78 -24.29 -16.18
CA ARG A 26 -36.65 -23.78 -15.39
C ARG A 26 -35.61 -23.16 -16.33
N PRO A 27 -34.95 -22.06 -15.90
CA PRO A 27 -33.52 -21.89 -16.13
C PRO A 27 -32.83 -21.66 -14.77
N CYS A 28 -31.82 -22.42 -14.39
CA CYS A 28 -30.44 -22.39 -14.90
C CYS A 28 -29.76 -21.03 -14.65
N SER A 29 -28.68 -21.13 -13.88
CA SER A 29 -27.69 -20.14 -13.48
C SER A 29 -27.34 -19.10 -14.55
N ILE A 30 -27.39 -17.81 -14.18
CA ILE A 30 -26.82 -16.66 -14.89
C ILE A 30 -26.11 -15.84 -13.80
N SER A 31 -24.79 -15.87 -13.72
CA SER A 31 -23.84 -15.00 -14.44
C SER A 31 -23.96 -13.54 -14.04
N THR A 32 -22.92 -13.09 -13.34
CA THR A 32 -22.59 -11.70 -13.02
C THR A 32 -22.45 -10.86 -14.28
N ALA A 33 -23.45 -10.03 -14.57
CA ALA A 33 -23.31 -8.83 -15.37
C ALA A 33 -24.42 -7.82 -15.00
N SER A 34 -23.96 -6.63 -14.59
CA SER A 34 -24.66 -5.37 -14.39
C SER A 34 -25.98 -5.19 -15.17
N SER A 35 -27.06 -4.92 -14.44
CA SER A 35 -28.19 -4.12 -14.92
C SER A 35 -28.57 -3.08 -13.87
N THR A 36 -28.55 -1.83 -14.33
CA THR A 36 -28.92 -0.60 -13.65
C THR A 36 -30.42 -0.62 -13.30
N GLY A 37 -30.73 -0.89 -12.04
CA GLY A 37 -31.98 -0.52 -11.37
C GLY A 37 -31.62 0.38 -10.20
N SER A 38 -32.27 1.53 -10.11
CA SER A 38 -31.97 2.63 -9.19
C SER A 38 -32.11 2.25 -7.71
N ILE A 39 -31.06 1.65 -7.14
CA ILE A 39 -30.78 1.76 -5.71
C ILE A 39 -29.99 3.06 -5.57
N ILE A 40 -30.55 4.00 -4.83
CA ILE A 40 -29.91 5.26 -4.44
C ILE A 40 -28.49 4.90 -4.01
N SER A 41 -27.49 5.37 -4.75
CA SER A 41 -26.08 5.18 -4.41
C SER A 41 -25.82 5.96 -3.14
N ASP A 42 -25.95 5.29 -1.99
CA ASP A 42 -25.63 5.86 -0.70
C ASP A 42 -24.14 6.25 -0.73
N PRO A 43 -23.79 7.55 -0.62
CA PRO A 43 -22.41 8.02 -0.62
C PRO A 43 -21.60 7.50 0.58
N TYR A 44 -22.24 6.79 1.51
CA TYR A 44 -21.62 6.11 2.64
C TYR A 44 -21.40 4.61 2.41
N ASN A 45 -21.74 4.07 1.23
CA ASN A 45 -21.54 2.67 0.91
C ASN A 45 -20.04 2.34 0.81
N LEU A 46 -19.53 1.63 1.81
CA LEU A 46 -18.18 1.11 1.78
C LEU A 46 -18.18 -0.16 0.94
N SER A 47 -17.34 -0.26 -0.07
CA SER A 47 -17.18 -1.46 -0.90
C SER A 47 -16.87 -2.74 -0.11
N PHE A 48 -16.53 -2.62 1.19
CA PHE A 48 -16.28 -3.75 2.08
C PHE A 48 -17.51 -4.22 2.89
N LEU A 49 -18.64 -3.50 2.88
CA LEU A 49 -19.88 -3.96 3.53
C LEU A 49 -20.36 -5.31 2.96
N THR A 50 -19.99 -5.58 1.71
CA THR A 50 -20.32 -6.77 0.92
C THR A 50 -19.21 -7.83 0.89
N ASP A 51 -18.01 -7.54 1.41
CA ASP A 51 -16.84 -8.41 1.20
C ASP A 51 -16.79 -9.61 2.16
N ASN A 52 -17.54 -9.57 3.27
CA ASN A 52 -17.66 -10.71 4.19
C ASN A 52 -19.07 -11.33 4.09
N PRO A 53 -19.21 -12.52 3.49
CA PRO A 53 -20.50 -13.10 3.16
C PRO A 53 -21.35 -13.42 4.39
N GLN A 54 -20.76 -13.75 5.55
CA GLN A 54 -21.55 -14.08 6.74
C GLN A 54 -22.28 -12.86 7.31
N TYR A 55 -21.58 -11.74 7.47
CA TYR A 55 -22.18 -10.51 8.01
C TYR A 55 -23.09 -9.82 7.00
N TYR A 56 -22.74 -9.90 5.71
CA TYR A 56 -23.62 -9.42 4.65
C TYR A 56 -24.93 -10.22 4.64
N ASN A 57 -24.87 -11.56 4.76
CA ASN A 57 -26.06 -12.39 4.81
C ASN A 57 -26.93 -12.09 6.04
N GLN A 58 -26.32 -11.90 7.22
CA GLN A 58 -27.06 -11.51 8.44
C GLN A 58 -27.75 -10.15 8.26
N LEU A 59 -27.05 -9.15 7.71
CA LEU A 59 -27.67 -7.85 7.43
C LEU A 59 -28.82 -8.00 6.43
N VAL A 60 -28.64 -8.77 5.36
CA VAL A 60 -29.68 -9.00 4.35
C VAL A 60 -30.90 -9.68 4.99
N GLU A 61 -30.68 -10.64 5.88
CA GLU A 61 -31.75 -11.29 6.65
C GLU A 61 -32.47 -10.28 7.56
N ASP A 62 -31.74 -9.52 8.37
CA ASP A 62 -32.30 -8.51 9.28
C ASP A 62 -33.10 -7.44 8.50
N LEU A 63 -32.56 -6.95 7.38
CA LEU A 63 -33.24 -5.99 6.50
C LEU A 63 -34.47 -6.61 5.84
N SER A 64 -34.40 -7.89 5.41
CA SER A 64 -35.56 -8.56 4.82
C SER A 64 -36.70 -8.74 5.83
N ILE A 65 -36.38 -8.94 7.12
CA ILE A 65 -37.39 -8.98 8.19
C ILE A 65 -38.05 -7.61 8.32
N ILE A 66 -37.25 -6.53 8.35
CA ILE A 66 -37.75 -5.15 8.42
C ILE A 66 -38.63 -4.81 7.22
N ASP A 67 -38.19 -5.16 6.01
CA ASP A 67 -38.90 -4.86 4.77
C ASP A 67 -40.20 -5.67 4.65
N ASN A 68 -40.22 -6.95 5.07
CA ASN A 68 -41.47 -7.73 5.14
C ASN A 68 -42.49 -7.12 6.12
N VAL A 69 -42.03 -6.60 7.26
CA VAL A 69 -42.91 -5.91 8.21
C VAL A 69 -43.41 -4.58 7.63
N TYR A 70 -42.54 -3.85 6.92
CA TYR A 70 -42.93 -2.65 6.18
C TYR A 70 -44.03 -2.95 5.16
N ASP A 71 -43.86 -4.02 4.38
CA ASP A 71 -44.82 -4.43 3.35
C ASP A 71 -46.19 -4.79 3.96
N ILE A 72 -46.20 -5.57 5.05
CA ILE A 72 -47.43 -5.91 5.80
C ILE A 72 -48.15 -4.65 6.30
N LEU A 73 -47.42 -3.71 6.89
CA LEU A 73 -47.99 -2.47 7.40
C LEU A 73 -48.49 -1.56 6.27
N SER A 74 -47.84 -1.61 5.11
CA SER A 74 -48.24 -0.82 3.93
C SER A 74 -49.45 -1.40 3.17
N GLU A 75 -49.73 -2.70 3.31
CA GLU A 75 -50.97 -3.34 2.82
C GLU A 75 -52.18 -3.10 3.76
N GLU A 76 -51.95 -2.74 5.03
CA GLU A 76 -52.96 -2.46 6.05
C GLU A 76 -53.24 -0.93 6.27
N CYS A 77 -53.93 -0.27 5.30
CA CYS A 77 -54.77 0.95 5.47
C CYS A 77 -54.17 2.39 5.61
N GLU A 78 -55.07 3.39 5.47
CA GLU A 78 -54.92 4.82 5.06
C GLU A 78 -54.89 5.92 6.18
N ASN A 79 -54.15 5.84 7.30
CA ASN A 79 -54.23 6.87 8.39
C ASN A 79 -52.89 7.31 9.06
N ASP A 80 -52.93 8.42 9.83
CA ASP A 80 -51.82 9.08 10.58
C ASP A 80 -50.89 8.15 11.42
N THR A 81 -51.32 6.93 11.74
CA THR A 81 -50.50 5.87 12.34
C THR A 81 -49.27 5.52 11.48
N ASP A 82 -49.37 5.73 10.16
CA ASP A 82 -48.35 5.49 9.13
C ASP A 82 -47.02 6.25 9.40
N LEU A 83 -47.09 7.49 9.89
CA LEU A 83 -45.89 8.29 10.16
C LEU A 83 -45.07 7.75 11.34
N ASN A 84 -45.72 7.19 12.36
CA ASN A 84 -45.03 6.65 13.53
C ASN A 84 -44.46 5.26 13.25
N ASP A 85 -45.21 4.38 12.59
CA ASP A 85 -44.75 3.02 12.29
C ASP A 85 -43.58 3.03 11.30
N LYS A 86 -43.62 3.93 10.31
CA LYS A 86 -42.50 4.17 9.40
C LYS A 86 -41.25 4.69 10.13
N GLN A 87 -41.41 5.61 11.07
CA GLN A 87 -40.29 6.10 11.89
C GLN A 87 -39.68 4.98 12.75
N VAL A 88 -40.50 4.08 13.31
CA VAL A 88 -40.02 2.94 14.11
C VAL A 88 -39.20 1.97 13.25
N LEU A 89 -39.66 1.67 12.02
CA LEU A 89 -38.93 0.81 11.09
C LEU A 89 -37.61 1.44 10.61
N ASP A 90 -37.60 2.75 10.35
CA ASP A 90 -36.37 3.46 9.99
C ASP A 90 -35.36 3.46 11.15
N VAL A 91 -35.82 3.63 12.39
CA VAL A 91 -34.96 3.50 13.58
C VAL A 91 -34.41 2.09 13.71
N ALA A 92 -35.24 1.05 13.53
CA ALA A 92 -34.78 -0.34 13.57
C ALA A 92 -33.71 -0.62 12.50
N ARG A 93 -33.91 -0.09 11.28
CA ARG A 93 -32.94 -0.18 10.18
C ARG A 93 -31.61 0.49 10.53
N TYR A 94 -31.64 1.68 11.12
CA TYR A 94 -30.43 2.39 11.56
C TYR A 94 -29.69 1.65 12.69
N VAL A 95 -30.42 1.02 13.61
CA VAL A 95 -29.81 0.17 14.66
C VAL A 95 -29.08 -1.02 14.05
N ALA A 96 -29.68 -1.68 13.05
CA ALA A 96 -29.05 -2.79 12.33
C ALA A 96 -27.77 -2.34 11.59
N TYR A 97 -27.82 -1.19 10.89
CA TYR A 97 -26.62 -0.64 10.24
C TYR A 97 -25.52 -0.29 11.23
N LYS A 98 -25.84 0.35 12.37
CA LYS A 98 -24.85 0.62 13.42
C LYS A 98 -24.23 -0.68 13.95
N GLN A 99 -25.05 -1.71 14.19
CA GLN A 99 -24.56 -3.03 14.64
C GLN A 99 -23.56 -3.62 13.64
N GLN A 100 -23.88 -3.58 12.36
CA GLN A 100 -23.03 -4.09 11.30
C GLN A 100 -21.68 -3.35 11.24
N ILE A 101 -21.71 -2.01 11.35
CA ILE A 101 -20.48 -1.20 11.37
C ILE A 101 -19.59 -1.62 12.55
N ILE A 102 -20.15 -1.77 13.76
CA ILE A 102 -19.37 -2.19 14.93
C ILE A 102 -18.82 -3.61 14.77
N SER A 103 -19.62 -4.55 14.26
CA SER A 103 -19.17 -5.92 13.97
C SER A 103 -17.95 -5.94 13.02
N GLN A 104 -17.99 -5.11 11.97
CA GLN A 104 -16.88 -5.01 11.03
C GLN A 104 -15.63 -4.39 11.64
N ILE A 105 -15.79 -3.38 12.50
CA ILE A 105 -14.68 -2.81 13.24
C ILE A 105 -14.06 -3.89 14.14
N ILE A 106 -14.88 -4.66 14.88
CA ILE A 106 -14.41 -5.77 15.71
C ILE A 106 -13.62 -6.79 14.89
N GLN A 107 -14.13 -7.22 13.74
CA GLN A 107 -13.44 -8.18 12.88
C GLN A 107 -12.12 -7.62 12.35
N SER A 108 -12.15 -6.40 11.83
CA SER A 108 -11.00 -5.70 11.30
C SER A 108 -9.94 -5.46 12.38
N GLU A 109 -10.37 -5.11 13.59
CA GLU A 109 -9.53 -4.87 14.75
C GLU A 109 -8.94 -6.17 15.29
N THR A 110 -9.70 -7.25 15.30
CA THR A 110 -9.20 -8.60 15.62
C THR A 110 -8.06 -8.99 14.69
N ASN A 111 -8.24 -8.82 13.38
CA ASN A 111 -7.18 -9.11 12.41
C ASN A 111 -5.95 -8.22 12.66
N TYR A 112 -6.16 -6.93 12.92
CA TYR A 112 -5.09 -5.96 13.17
C TYR A 112 -4.29 -6.27 14.45
N VAL A 113 -4.98 -6.66 15.52
CA VAL A 113 -4.38 -7.09 16.79
C VAL A 113 -3.60 -8.39 16.61
N ASN A 114 -4.11 -9.33 15.82
CA ASN A 114 -3.42 -10.57 15.50
C ASN A 114 -2.10 -10.33 14.75
N GLU A 115 -2.04 -9.37 13.82
CA GLU A 115 -0.78 -8.99 13.16
C GLU A 115 0.29 -8.55 14.16
N PHE A 116 -0.08 -7.83 15.22
CA PHE A 116 0.86 -7.46 16.27
C PHE A 116 1.28 -8.65 17.14
N TYR A 117 0.36 -9.57 17.45
CA TYR A 117 0.70 -10.78 18.19
C TYR A 117 1.66 -11.66 17.39
N ASP A 118 1.38 -11.87 16.11
CA ASP A 118 2.27 -12.60 15.19
C ASP A 118 3.66 -11.97 15.15
N PHE A 119 3.75 -10.64 15.06
CA PHE A 119 5.05 -9.96 15.13
C PHE A 119 5.79 -10.21 16.45
N GLN A 120 5.10 -10.13 17.59
CA GLN A 120 5.73 -10.30 18.91
C GLN A 120 6.20 -11.74 19.14
N GLU A 121 5.33 -12.71 18.85
CA GLU A 121 5.61 -14.12 19.05
C GLU A 121 6.69 -14.62 18.10
N ILE A 122 6.59 -14.26 16.82
CA ILE A 122 7.43 -14.82 15.77
C ILE A 122 8.74 -14.07 15.65
N TYR A 123 8.68 -12.73 15.58
CA TYR A 123 9.86 -11.92 15.31
C TYR A 123 10.50 -11.38 16.57
N ALA A 124 9.77 -10.69 17.46
CA ALA A 124 10.41 -10.03 18.60
C ALA A 124 11.14 -11.02 19.52
N THR A 125 10.47 -12.13 19.87
CA THR A 125 11.06 -13.18 20.72
C THR A 125 12.22 -13.88 20.00
N SER A 126 11.99 -14.38 18.78
CA SER A 126 13.03 -15.11 18.05
C SER A 126 14.25 -14.25 17.71
N ILE A 127 14.07 -12.95 17.41
CA ILE A 127 15.20 -12.05 17.11
C ILE A 127 16.00 -11.76 18.39
N ARG A 128 15.34 -11.59 19.55
CA ARG A 128 16.05 -11.44 20.84
C ARG A 128 16.88 -12.68 21.14
N ASP A 129 16.28 -13.87 21.06
CA ASP A 129 16.97 -15.13 21.29
C ASP A 129 18.11 -15.35 20.31
N TRP A 130 17.88 -15.06 19.02
CA TRP A 130 18.91 -15.14 17.99
C TRP A 130 20.06 -14.17 18.29
N LEU A 131 19.77 -12.93 18.67
CA LEU A 131 20.82 -12.00 19.04
C LEU A 131 21.60 -12.55 20.23
N ASP A 132 20.95 -12.95 21.31
CA ASP A 132 21.64 -13.34 22.55
C ASP A 132 22.52 -14.59 22.35
N THR A 133 22.04 -15.58 21.60
CA THR A 133 22.75 -16.84 21.31
C THR A 133 23.80 -16.74 20.20
N ASN A 134 23.72 -15.76 19.31
CA ASN A 134 24.63 -15.68 18.17
C ASN A 134 26.00 -15.09 18.57
N GLU A 135 27.07 -15.86 18.34
CA GLU A 135 28.45 -15.48 18.67
C GLU A 135 29.22 -14.84 17.49
N ASP A 136 28.57 -14.62 16.35
CA ASP A 136 29.17 -14.00 15.17
C ASP A 136 29.75 -12.62 15.51
N LYS A 137 31.04 -12.45 15.20
CA LYS A 137 31.80 -11.22 15.49
C LYS A 137 31.16 -9.99 14.84
N GLU A 138 30.61 -10.12 13.64
CA GLU A 138 29.98 -9.01 12.92
C GLU A 138 28.64 -8.62 13.57
N VAL A 139 27.85 -9.61 14.00
CA VAL A 139 26.60 -9.38 14.75
C VAL A 139 26.89 -8.71 16.10
N ASN A 140 27.93 -9.15 16.80
CA ASN A 140 28.33 -8.56 18.09
C ASN A 140 28.80 -7.10 17.93
N ALA A 141 29.57 -6.82 16.88
CA ALA A 141 30.08 -5.49 16.59
C ALA A 141 29.00 -4.51 16.12
N LYS A 142 27.99 -4.98 15.35
CA LYS A 142 26.95 -4.12 14.77
C LYS A 142 25.64 -4.05 15.55
N MET A 143 25.35 -5.05 16.38
CA MET A 143 24.08 -5.14 17.13
C MET A 143 24.31 -5.14 18.65
N LYS A 144 24.99 -6.15 19.23
CA LYS A 144 24.98 -6.38 20.69
C LYS A 144 25.49 -5.22 21.56
N SER A 145 26.52 -4.50 21.10
CA SER A 145 27.19 -3.44 21.87
C SER A 145 26.85 -2.02 21.41
N THR A 146 25.80 -1.88 20.60
CA THR A 146 25.55 -0.66 19.82
C THR A 146 24.18 -0.03 20.13
N PRO A 147 23.97 1.23 19.73
CA PRO A 147 22.65 1.87 19.75
C PRO A 147 21.57 1.04 19.03
N ALA A 148 21.93 0.22 18.04
CA ALA A 148 20.99 -0.58 17.26
C ALA A 148 20.23 -1.62 18.10
N ARG A 149 20.87 -2.24 19.12
CA ARG A 149 20.15 -3.14 20.04
C ARG A 149 19.09 -2.39 20.84
N LYS A 150 19.43 -1.22 21.38
CA LYS A 150 18.48 -0.39 22.13
C LYS A 150 17.30 0.02 21.25
N THR A 151 17.58 0.49 20.03
CA THR A 151 16.54 0.83 19.04
C THR A 151 15.62 -0.35 18.73
N LEU A 152 16.17 -1.56 18.62
CA LEU A 152 15.40 -2.77 18.37
C LEU A 152 14.53 -3.16 19.58
N ASP A 153 15.05 -3.04 20.79
CA ASP A 153 14.25 -3.26 22.00
C ASP A 153 13.12 -2.23 22.11
N THR A 154 13.39 -0.96 21.78
CA THR A 154 12.35 0.07 21.69
C THR A 154 11.33 -0.20 20.59
N LEU A 155 11.74 -0.77 19.45
CA LEU A 155 10.80 -1.21 18.41
C LEU A 155 9.82 -2.24 18.96
N PHE A 156 10.33 -3.27 19.64
CA PHE A 156 9.50 -4.33 20.21
C PHE A 156 8.57 -3.81 21.30
N GLU A 157 9.06 -2.92 22.17
CA GLU A 157 8.25 -2.24 23.19
C GLU A 157 7.16 -1.36 22.56
N THR A 158 7.50 -0.61 21.50
CA THR A 158 6.53 0.22 20.77
C THR A 158 5.39 -0.63 20.21
N PHE A 159 5.71 -1.74 19.54
CA PHE A 159 4.70 -2.67 19.03
C PHE A 159 3.89 -3.34 20.14
N HIS A 160 4.49 -3.60 21.30
CA HIS A 160 3.78 -4.13 22.45
C HIS A 160 2.75 -3.13 22.98
N HIS A 161 3.14 -1.86 23.15
CA HIS A 161 2.22 -0.80 23.58
C HIS A 161 1.07 -0.58 22.58
N LEU A 162 1.37 -0.60 21.28
CA LEU A 162 0.33 -0.53 20.24
C LEU A 162 -0.61 -1.74 20.34
N SER A 163 -0.07 -2.95 20.48
CA SER A 163 -0.88 -4.17 20.65
C SER A 163 -1.80 -4.08 21.87
N THR A 164 -1.30 -3.59 23.01
CA THR A 164 -2.10 -3.40 24.23
C THR A 164 -3.22 -2.39 24.02
N LEU A 165 -2.91 -1.22 23.42
CA LEU A 165 -3.90 -0.18 23.12
C LEU A 165 -5.05 -0.75 22.27
N HIS A 166 -4.71 -1.42 21.17
CA HIS A 166 -5.68 -1.98 20.23
C HIS A 166 -6.45 -3.18 20.81
N SER A 167 -5.80 -4.01 21.63
CA SER A 167 -6.46 -5.12 22.34
C SER A 167 -7.48 -4.62 23.35
N ASN A 168 -7.17 -3.54 24.08
CA ASN A 168 -8.11 -2.92 25.02
C ASN A 168 -9.32 -2.32 24.29
N PHE A 169 -9.08 -1.62 23.19
CA PHE A 169 -10.17 -1.10 22.36
C PHE A 169 -11.06 -2.22 21.79
N LEU A 170 -10.46 -3.29 21.26
CA LEU A 170 -11.20 -4.47 20.80
C LEU A 170 -12.02 -5.12 21.92
N LYS A 171 -11.47 -5.20 23.13
CA LYS A 171 -12.16 -5.74 24.30
C LYS A 171 -13.39 -4.90 24.65
N GLU A 172 -13.23 -3.57 24.77
CA GLU A 172 -14.35 -2.66 25.07
C GLU A 172 -15.44 -2.72 23.99
N LEU A 173 -15.05 -2.80 22.71
CA LEU A 173 -16.01 -2.98 21.61
C LEU A 173 -16.78 -4.30 21.73
N ASN A 174 -16.11 -5.41 22.02
CA ASN A 174 -16.76 -6.71 22.18
C ASN A 174 -17.70 -6.74 23.39
N GLU A 175 -17.30 -6.15 24.52
CA GLU A 175 -18.14 -6.04 25.70
C GLU A 175 -19.41 -5.24 25.41
N ARG A 176 -19.27 -4.14 24.67
CA ARG A 176 -20.39 -3.32 24.22
C ARG A 176 -21.30 -4.03 23.21
N PHE A 177 -20.71 -4.81 22.31
CA PHE A 177 -21.44 -5.55 21.28
C PHE A 177 -22.27 -6.71 21.84
N LYS A 178 -21.84 -7.34 22.94
CA LYS A 178 -22.59 -8.44 23.60
C LYS A 178 -23.97 -8.03 24.10
N ILE A 179 -24.17 -6.75 24.40
CA ILE A 179 -25.43 -6.19 24.92
C ILE A 179 -26.05 -5.19 23.93
N TRP A 180 -25.82 -5.41 22.63
CA TRP A 180 -26.26 -4.46 21.61
C TRP A 180 -27.77 -4.24 21.60
N GLY A 181 -28.19 -2.98 21.44
CA GLY A 181 -29.59 -2.59 21.37
C GLY A 181 -29.79 -1.14 20.89
N PRO A 182 -31.05 -0.69 20.73
CA PRO A 182 -31.36 0.61 20.13
C PRO A 182 -30.81 1.82 20.87
N THR A 183 -30.68 1.72 22.20
CA THR A 183 -30.20 2.80 23.07
C THR A 183 -28.70 2.77 23.31
N GLN A 184 -27.97 1.87 22.63
CA GLN A 184 -26.56 1.67 22.89
C GLN A 184 -25.73 2.85 22.41
N LEU A 185 -25.06 3.50 23.37
CA LEU A 185 -24.03 4.51 23.10
C LEU A 185 -22.73 3.80 22.71
N ILE A 186 -21.89 4.41 21.88
CA ILE A 186 -20.58 3.85 21.51
C ILE A 186 -19.45 4.87 21.52
N SER A 187 -19.78 6.16 21.53
CA SER A 187 -18.78 7.23 21.46
C SER A 187 -17.78 7.19 22.62
N ASP A 188 -18.17 6.71 23.81
CA ASP A 188 -17.30 6.60 24.97
C ASP A 188 -16.11 5.65 24.74
N VAL A 189 -16.36 4.50 24.11
CA VAL A 189 -15.33 3.51 23.76
C VAL A 189 -14.32 4.11 22.76
N PHE A 190 -14.82 4.78 21.72
CA PHE A 190 -13.95 5.46 20.74
C PHE A 190 -13.18 6.63 21.35
N ASN A 191 -13.79 7.37 22.28
CA ASN A 191 -13.14 8.48 22.96
C ASN A 191 -12.01 8.01 23.87
N ASN A 192 -12.20 6.91 24.60
CA ASN A 192 -11.14 6.30 25.40
C ASN A 192 -9.98 5.83 24.51
N PHE A 193 -10.30 5.16 23.40
CA PHE A 193 -9.29 4.76 22.42
C PHE A 193 -8.53 5.95 21.83
N TYR A 194 -9.25 7.02 21.45
CA TYR A 194 -8.64 8.23 20.90
C TYR A 194 -7.60 8.85 21.84
N LYS A 195 -7.88 8.90 23.16
CA LYS A 195 -6.92 9.40 24.17
C LYS A 195 -5.64 8.57 24.23
N GLY A 196 -5.73 7.27 23.94
CA GLY A 196 -4.57 6.36 23.92
C GLY A 196 -3.71 6.45 22.66
N LEU A 197 -4.18 7.11 21.59
CA LEU A 197 -3.47 7.22 20.30
C LEU A 197 -2.13 7.97 20.39
N GLY A 198 -1.87 8.71 21.48
CA GLY A 198 -0.54 9.29 21.74
C GLY A 198 0.60 8.25 21.79
N THR A 199 0.28 6.97 22.00
CA THR A 199 1.24 5.85 21.92
C THR A 199 1.96 5.76 20.56
N TYR A 200 1.34 6.26 19.49
CA TYR A 200 1.93 6.31 18.15
C TYR A 200 3.06 7.34 18.01
N ASP A 201 3.19 8.31 18.92
CA ASP A 201 4.23 9.33 18.80
C ASP A 201 5.64 8.72 18.84
N THR A 202 5.89 7.78 19.74
CA THR A 202 7.15 7.03 19.81
C THR A 202 7.41 6.30 18.48
N PHE A 203 6.38 5.65 17.94
CA PHE A 203 6.47 4.97 16.66
C PHE A 203 6.89 5.91 15.53
N PHE A 204 6.22 7.06 15.36
CA PHE A 204 6.55 8.02 14.32
C PHE A 204 7.93 8.65 14.50
N ASN A 205 8.27 9.03 15.74
CA ASN A 205 9.50 9.75 16.03
C ASN A 205 10.75 8.88 15.84
N GLN A 206 10.68 7.60 16.20
CA GLN A 206 11.81 6.65 16.12
C GLN A 206 11.79 5.78 14.85
N HIS A 207 10.78 5.96 14.00
CA HIS A 207 10.66 5.22 12.75
C HIS A 207 11.94 5.27 11.89
N PRO A 208 12.65 6.41 11.75
CA PRO A 208 13.90 6.42 11.00
C PRO A 208 14.98 5.47 11.55
N GLU A 209 15.13 5.41 12.86
CA GLU A 209 16.08 4.55 13.56
C GLU A 209 15.67 3.08 13.44
N PHE A 210 14.37 2.78 13.47
CA PHE A 210 13.86 1.44 13.22
C PHE A 210 14.24 0.93 11.82
N VAL A 211 14.00 1.74 10.78
CA VAL A 211 14.34 1.39 9.40
C VAL A 211 15.85 1.21 9.22
N MET A 212 16.67 2.07 9.83
CA MET A 212 18.13 1.93 9.84
C MET A 212 18.60 0.64 10.52
N THR A 213 17.97 0.28 11.64
CA THR A 213 18.29 -0.95 12.37
C THR A 213 17.91 -2.19 11.56
N LEU A 214 16.77 -2.15 10.87
CA LEU A 214 16.39 -3.21 9.94
C LEU A 214 17.36 -3.32 8.76
N ASP A 215 17.82 -2.21 8.19
CA ASP A 215 18.86 -2.23 7.15
C ASP A 215 20.15 -2.90 7.64
N ILE A 216 20.60 -2.61 8.87
CA ILE A 216 21.75 -3.28 9.47
C ILE A 216 21.50 -4.79 9.58
N LEU A 217 20.34 -5.19 10.11
CA LEU A 217 19.96 -6.59 10.26
C LEU A 217 19.93 -7.33 8.91
N TYR A 218 19.26 -6.77 7.90
CA TYR A 218 19.17 -7.40 6.57
C TYR A 218 20.51 -7.51 5.85
N ARG A 219 21.50 -6.69 6.20
CA ARG A 219 22.86 -6.79 5.66
C ARG A 219 23.69 -7.91 6.30
N LEU A 220 23.25 -8.46 7.44
CA LEU A 220 23.93 -9.58 8.09
C LEU A 220 23.53 -10.89 7.40
N PRO A 221 24.47 -11.64 6.78
CA PRO A 221 24.15 -12.89 6.09
C PRO A 221 23.53 -13.95 7.02
N SER A 222 23.94 -13.96 8.29
CA SER A 222 23.41 -14.85 9.33
C SER A 222 21.96 -14.52 9.68
N PHE A 223 21.59 -13.24 9.69
CA PHE A 223 20.20 -12.81 9.91
C PHE A 223 19.31 -13.16 8.72
N ALA A 224 19.78 -12.96 7.49
CA ALA A 224 19.02 -13.31 6.28
C ALA A 224 18.62 -14.79 6.28
N LYS A 225 19.57 -15.68 6.60
CA LYS A 225 19.30 -17.13 6.75
C LYS A 225 18.31 -17.41 7.89
N PHE A 226 18.49 -16.74 9.03
CA PHE A 226 17.59 -16.89 10.18
C PHE A 226 16.14 -16.54 9.84
N ILE A 227 15.91 -15.39 9.19
CA ILE A 227 14.56 -14.95 8.79
C ILE A 227 13.97 -15.90 7.74
N GLU A 228 14.75 -16.34 6.75
CA GLU A 228 14.28 -17.30 5.75
C GLU A 228 13.83 -18.62 6.40
N THR A 229 14.61 -19.15 7.33
CA THR A 229 14.25 -20.34 8.11
C THR A 229 12.94 -20.11 8.88
N LYS A 230 12.81 -19.00 9.59
CA LYS A 230 11.58 -18.67 10.34
C LYS A 230 10.35 -18.54 9.44
N MET A 231 10.50 -17.92 8.27
CA MET A 231 9.40 -17.82 7.30
C MET A 231 9.02 -19.19 6.73
N ASN A 232 9.98 -20.09 6.53
CA ASN A 232 9.73 -21.43 5.99
C ASN A 232 9.15 -22.41 7.03
N GLU A 233 9.64 -22.39 8.27
CA GLU A 233 9.11 -23.21 9.38
C GLU A 233 7.62 -22.97 9.59
N ASN A 234 7.20 -21.71 9.54
CA ASN A 234 5.81 -21.35 9.74
C ASN A 234 4.91 -21.68 8.54
N LYS A 235 5.42 -21.58 7.30
CA LYS A 235 4.70 -22.09 6.13
C LYS A 235 4.41 -23.59 6.24
N GLN A 236 5.29 -24.36 6.88
CA GLN A 236 5.11 -25.80 7.06
C GLN A 236 4.13 -26.18 8.18
N ARG A 237 3.92 -25.31 9.19
CA ARG A 237 3.00 -25.57 10.31
C ARG A 237 1.51 -25.54 9.94
N GLN A 238 1.13 -25.33 8.67
CA GLN A 238 -0.27 -25.16 8.23
C GLN A 238 -1.05 -24.09 9.02
N SER A 239 -0.37 -23.15 9.67
CA SER A 239 -1.04 -21.99 10.23
C SER A 239 -1.59 -21.17 9.07
N SER A 240 -2.87 -20.83 9.10
CA SER A 240 -3.51 -19.88 8.17
C SER A 240 -2.86 -18.48 8.18
N LEU A 241 -1.91 -18.25 9.09
CA LEU A 241 -1.12 -17.04 9.24
C LEU A 241 -0.11 -16.89 8.09
N LYS A 242 -0.41 -15.98 7.16
CA LYS A 242 0.55 -15.53 6.15
C LYS A 242 1.56 -14.60 6.82
N ILE A 243 2.69 -15.14 7.24
CA ILE A 243 3.76 -14.30 7.80
C ILE A 243 4.33 -13.40 6.72
N ALA A 244 4.26 -12.10 6.98
CA ALA A 244 4.79 -11.08 6.11
C ALA A 244 6.26 -10.75 6.44
N ASP A 245 6.98 -10.13 5.49
CA ASP A 245 8.33 -9.62 5.74
C ASP A 245 8.31 -8.56 6.87
N LEU A 246 9.40 -8.42 7.63
CA LEU A 246 9.47 -7.52 8.79
C LEU A 246 9.09 -6.07 8.46
N MET A 247 9.35 -5.64 7.23
CA MET A 247 8.94 -4.32 6.73
C MET A 247 7.42 -4.13 6.69
N HIS A 248 6.65 -5.19 6.48
CA HIS A 248 5.18 -5.14 6.48
C HIS A 248 4.63 -4.65 7.82
N TYR A 249 5.18 -5.15 8.92
CA TYR A 249 4.73 -4.76 10.26
C TYR A 249 4.99 -3.28 10.55
N LEU A 250 6.05 -2.69 9.96
CA LEU A 250 6.27 -1.23 10.02
C LEU A 250 5.28 -0.43 9.15
N GLN A 251 4.63 -1.04 8.15
CA GLN A 251 3.63 -0.38 7.31
C GLN A 251 2.24 -0.39 7.95
N ILE A 252 1.89 -1.46 8.66
CA ILE A 252 0.55 -1.69 9.23
C ILE A 252 0.06 -0.50 10.10
N PRO A 253 0.84 0.07 11.03
CA PRO A 253 0.45 1.25 11.82
C PRO A 253 0.13 2.51 11.00
N LEU A 254 0.68 2.63 9.79
CA LEU A 254 0.54 3.85 8.97
C LEU A 254 -0.84 4.00 8.33
N THR A 255 -1.61 2.93 8.19
CA THR A 255 -2.84 2.90 7.39
C THR A 255 -4.12 2.92 8.22
N ARG A 256 -4.03 2.67 9.53
CA ARG A 256 -5.19 2.32 10.37
C ARG A 256 -6.13 3.50 10.66
N THR A 257 -5.62 4.68 10.99
CA THR A 257 -6.43 5.81 11.50
C THR A 257 -7.60 6.21 10.58
N SER A 258 -7.40 6.21 9.26
CA SER A 258 -8.44 6.62 8.31
C SER A 258 -9.61 5.66 8.24
N TYR A 259 -9.42 4.41 8.68
CA TYR A 259 -10.51 3.44 8.83
C TYR A 259 -11.47 3.89 9.95
N TYR A 260 -10.93 4.28 11.12
CA TYR A 260 -11.75 4.75 12.24
C TYR A 260 -12.49 6.04 11.91
N ALA A 261 -11.83 6.99 11.23
CA ALA A 261 -12.46 8.24 10.82
C ALA A 261 -13.71 8.00 9.94
N LYS A 262 -13.62 7.03 9.00
CA LYS A 262 -14.76 6.64 8.16
C LYS A 262 -15.85 5.95 8.97
N ALA A 263 -15.48 4.99 9.81
CA ALA A 263 -16.42 4.23 10.63
C ALA A 263 -17.21 5.12 11.59
N ILE A 264 -16.55 6.05 12.29
CA ILE A 264 -17.20 7.01 13.19
C ILE A 264 -18.15 7.93 12.41
N ASN A 265 -17.76 8.37 11.21
CA ASN A 265 -18.64 9.20 10.39
C ASN A 265 -19.91 8.46 9.95
N GLN A 266 -19.85 7.16 9.70
CA GLN A 266 -21.04 6.34 9.43
C GLN A 266 -21.88 6.10 10.68
N LEU A 267 -21.25 5.80 11.83
CA LEU A 267 -21.96 5.67 13.09
C LEU A 267 -22.74 6.95 13.41
N LYS A 268 -22.15 8.12 13.15
CA LYS A 268 -22.82 9.42 13.23
C LYS A 268 -23.99 9.52 12.26
N HIS A 269 -23.81 9.09 11.01
CA HIS A 269 -24.86 9.16 9.99
C HIS A 269 -26.12 8.37 10.37
N TYR A 270 -25.96 7.17 10.93
CA TYR A 270 -27.07 6.32 11.39
C TYR A 270 -27.46 6.56 12.85
N SER A 271 -27.00 7.64 13.49
CA SER A 271 -27.41 7.99 14.87
C SER A 271 -28.42 9.12 14.84
N ASP A 272 -29.47 8.99 15.66
CA ASP A 272 -30.50 10.02 15.82
C ASP A 272 -29.90 11.27 16.51
N PRO A 273 -30.04 12.48 15.91
CA PRO A 273 -29.60 13.75 16.49
C PRO A 273 -30.15 14.06 17.89
N SER A 274 -31.29 13.47 18.27
CA SER A 274 -31.88 13.62 19.61
C SER A 274 -31.10 12.87 20.70
N THR A 275 -30.29 11.87 20.32
CA THR A 275 -29.54 11.05 21.27
C THR A 275 -28.30 11.78 21.79
N PRO A 276 -27.92 11.57 23.07
CA PRO A 276 -26.70 12.16 23.61
C PRO A 276 -25.44 11.70 22.88
N ASP A 277 -25.44 10.49 22.30
CA ASP A 277 -24.28 9.93 21.56
C ASP A 277 -23.94 10.76 20.32
N PHE A 278 -24.95 11.33 19.64
CA PHE A 278 -24.77 12.04 18.38
C PHE A 278 -23.80 13.22 18.51
N THR A 279 -23.92 13.99 19.60
CA THR A 279 -23.03 15.14 19.84
C THR A 279 -21.58 14.68 20.04
N PHE A 280 -21.36 13.58 20.76
CA PHE A 280 -20.02 13.03 20.96
C PHE A 280 -19.46 12.39 19.68
N LEU A 281 -20.28 11.73 18.86
CA LEU A 281 -19.87 11.20 17.56
C LEU A 281 -19.48 12.32 16.57
N CYS A 282 -20.16 13.48 16.61
CA CYS A 282 -19.75 14.67 15.87
C CYS A 282 -18.34 15.12 16.30
N GLN A 283 -18.12 15.30 17.60
CA GLN A 283 -16.81 15.69 18.14
C GLN A 283 -15.70 14.69 17.78
N LEU A 284 -15.97 13.39 17.89
CA LEU A 284 -15.02 12.35 17.52
C LEU A 284 -14.70 12.37 16.03
N THR A 285 -15.69 12.61 15.17
CA THR A 285 -15.46 12.74 13.72
C THR A 285 -14.46 13.86 13.44
N ASP A 286 -14.58 15.00 14.11
CA ASP A 286 -13.68 16.14 13.94
C ASP A 286 -12.29 15.90 14.55
N ASN A 287 -12.24 15.21 15.69
CA ASN A 287 -11.00 14.80 16.34
C ASN A 287 -10.19 13.86 15.44
N PHE A 288 -10.79 12.78 14.95
CA PHE A 288 -10.11 11.83 14.05
C PHE A 288 -9.72 12.47 12.71
N ARG A 289 -10.55 13.37 12.16
CA ARG A 289 -10.20 14.15 10.95
C ARG A 289 -8.99 15.05 11.19
N SER A 290 -8.90 15.67 12.36
CA SER A 290 -7.78 16.55 12.71
C SER A 290 -6.50 15.75 12.96
N LEU A 291 -6.62 14.62 13.65
CA LEU A 291 -5.53 13.66 13.85
C LEU A 291 -4.98 13.15 12.51
N ASP A 292 -5.83 12.77 11.56
CA ASP A 292 -5.40 12.31 10.24
C ASP A 292 -4.64 13.39 9.46
N ARG A 293 -5.04 14.67 9.59
CA ARG A 293 -4.31 15.80 9.01
C ARG A 293 -2.95 15.99 9.66
N GLU A 294 -2.88 15.91 10.98
CA GLU A 294 -1.62 16.00 11.73
C GLU A 294 -0.64 14.87 11.35
N TRP A 295 -1.15 13.63 11.27
CA TRP A 295 -0.34 12.46 11.00
C TRP A 295 0.00 12.27 9.52
N SER A 296 -0.68 12.96 8.60
CA SER A 296 -0.53 12.74 7.15
C SER A 296 0.93 12.82 6.68
N GLU A 297 1.66 13.87 7.05
CA GLU A 297 3.05 14.04 6.64
C GLU A 297 3.98 13.07 7.38
N ARG A 298 3.70 12.75 8.65
CA ARG A 298 4.46 11.74 9.41
C ARG A 298 4.32 10.36 8.76
N LYS A 299 3.09 9.93 8.45
CA LYS A 299 2.80 8.67 7.74
C LYS A 299 3.50 8.60 6.39
N LYS A 300 3.40 9.67 5.60
CA LYS A 300 4.07 9.80 4.30
C LYS A 300 5.59 9.69 4.45
N SER A 301 6.17 10.39 5.41
CA SER A 301 7.61 10.35 5.69
C SER A 301 8.06 8.94 6.10
N CYS A 302 7.33 8.26 6.98
CA CYS A 302 7.60 6.87 7.37
C CYS A 302 7.55 5.93 6.15
N GLN A 303 6.47 5.98 5.37
CA GLN A 303 6.33 5.16 4.17
C GLN A 303 7.44 5.44 3.16
N SER A 304 7.71 6.71 2.86
CA SER A 304 8.80 7.12 1.96
C SER A 304 10.17 6.64 2.44
N HIS A 305 10.40 6.50 3.75
CA HIS A 305 11.65 5.95 4.27
C HIS A 305 11.71 4.42 4.13
N LEU A 306 10.62 3.70 4.41
CA LEU A 306 10.53 2.25 4.17
C LEU A 306 10.78 1.91 2.71
N MET A 307 10.25 2.71 1.78
CA MET A 307 10.51 2.51 0.35
C MET A 307 12.00 2.67 -0.02
N VAL A 308 12.79 3.47 0.73
CA VAL A 308 14.25 3.52 0.52
C VAL A 308 14.88 2.16 0.81
N LEU A 309 14.52 1.55 1.95
CA LEU A 309 15.00 0.22 2.33
C LEU A 309 14.53 -0.84 1.34
N GLU A 310 13.27 -0.78 0.89
CA GLU A 310 12.74 -1.73 -0.09
C GLU A 310 13.50 -1.67 -1.41
N VAL A 311 13.73 -0.45 -1.94
CA VAL A 311 14.48 -0.27 -3.19
C VAL A 311 15.93 -0.72 -3.02
N TYR A 312 16.57 -0.42 -1.89
CA TYR A 312 17.93 -0.88 -1.61
C TYR A 312 18.05 -2.41 -1.59
N ARG A 313 17.06 -3.12 -1.02
CA ARG A 313 17.02 -4.58 -0.97
C ARG A 313 16.66 -5.24 -2.31
N THR A 314 15.81 -4.60 -3.11
CA THR A 314 15.25 -5.20 -4.35
C THR A 314 16.06 -4.88 -5.61
N VAL A 315 16.73 -3.72 -5.65
CA VAL A 315 17.55 -3.31 -6.81
C VAL A 315 18.96 -3.88 -6.69
N GLN A 316 19.33 -4.70 -7.67
CA GLN A 316 20.68 -5.24 -7.73
C GLN A 316 21.70 -4.13 -7.99
N GLY A 317 22.72 -4.04 -7.12
CA GLY A 317 23.79 -3.06 -7.22
C GLY A 317 23.34 -1.63 -6.90
N CYS A 318 22.29 -1.45 -6.10
CA CYS A 318 21.81 -0.14 -5.68
C CYS A 318 22.92 0.63 -4.93
N PRO A 319 23.32 1.83 -5.38
CA PRO A 319 24.34 2.63 -4.70
C PRO A 319 23.77 3.48 -3.55
N VAL A 320 22.44 3.54 -3.41
CA VAL A 320 21.76 4.44 -2.48
C VAL A 320 21.53 3.74 -1.15
N ASN A 321 22.37 4.05 -0.17
CA ASN A 321 22.23 3.52 1.18
C ASN A 321 20.99 4.07 1.91
N VAL A 322 20.49 3.34 2.90
CA VAL A 322 19.48 3.84 3.84
C VAL A 322 20.16 4.82 4.82
N THR A 323 19.53 5.97 5.05
CA THR A 323 20.00 6.98 6.03
C THR A 323 18.79 7.61 6.70
N LEU A 324 18.94 8.13 7.93
CA LEU A 324 17.86 8.70 8.74
C LEU A 324 16.96 9.70 7.99
N ASN A 325 17.56 10.53 7.13
CA ASN A 325 16.88 11.65 6.45
C ASN A 325 16.51 11.36 4.99
N ARG A 326 16.95 10.24 4.41
CA ARG A 326 16.67 9.94 3.01
C ARG A 326 15.23 9.48 2.85
N ARG A 327 14.54 10.02 1.85
CA ARG A 327 13.16 9.67 1.52
C ARG A 327 13.07 9.38 0.04
N LEU A 328 12.32 8.35 -0.35
CA LEU A 328 11.90 8.16 -1.73
C LEU A 328 10.72 9.09 -2.01
N ILE A 329 10.86 9.94 -3.02
CA ILE A 329 9.89 10.97 -3.39
C ILE A 329 8.98 10.46 -4.50
N LEU A 330 9.56 9.90 -5.56
CA LEU A 330 8.83 9.35 -6.71
C LEU A 330 9.59 8.17 -7.32
N PHE A 331 8.86 7.28 -7.98
CA PHE A 331 9.43 6.29 -8.88
C PHE A 331 8.45 5.94 -9.99
N ALA A 332 8.96 5.67 -11.20
CA ALA A 332 8.14 5.33 -12.37
C ALA A 332 8.99 4.75 -13.50
N ASP A 333 8.35 4.01 -14.40
CA ASP A 333 8.95 3.56 -15.66
C ASP A 333 8.85 4.68 -16.70
N LEU A 334 9.98 5.35 -16.98
CA LEU A 334 10.11 6.42 -17.97
C LEU A 334 10.90 5.95 -19.20
N ILE A 335 10.69 6.59 -20.34
CA ILE A 335 11.47 6.33 -21.55
C ILE A 335 12.66 7.28 -21.59
N LYS A 336 13.88 6.73 -21.64
CA LYS A 336 15.07 7.52 -21.97
C LYS A 336 15.08 7.73 -23.48
N VAL A 337 14.97 8.97 -23.91
CA VAL A 337 14.99 9.32 -25.33
C VAL A 337 16.42 9.29 -25.84
N ASP A 338 16.62 8.66 -26.99
CA ASP A 338 17.89 8.72 -27.73
C ASP A 338 17.95 10.04 -28.50
N VAL A 339 19.07 10.76 -28.40
CA VAL A 339 19.25 12.04 -29.09
C VAL A 339 19.38 11.83 -30.60
N ASP A 340 19.94 10.68 -31.01
CA ASP A 340 20.10 10.31 -32.41
C ASP A 340 18.79 9.76 -33.02
N ASP A 341 17.90 9.24 -32.18
CA ASP A 341 16.59 8.72 -32.57
C ASP A 341 15.49 9.09 -31.55
N VAL A 342 15.02 10.33 -31.65
CA VAL A 342 14.02 10.87 -30.72
C VAL A 342 12.65 10.18 -30.82
N THR A 343 12.41 9.38 -31.87
CA THR A 343 11.17 8.61 -32.05
C THR A 343 11.20 7.27 -31.31
N ALA A 344 12.37 6.82 -30.84
CA ALA A 344 12.51 5.55 -30.15
C ALA A 344 11.87 5.57 -28.76
N THR A 345 11.03 4.57 -28.48
CA THR A 345 10.34 4.40 -27.19
C THR A 345 10.74 3.11 -26.44
N SER A 346 11.76 2.40 -26.96
CA SER A 346 12.15 1.08 -26.46
C SER A 346 13.03 1.10 -25.21
N ASP A 347 13.76 2.19 -24.94
CA ASP A 347 14.61 2.32 -23.74
C ASP A 347 13.81 2.76 -22.52
N VAL A 348 12.95 1.85 -22.03
CA VAL A 348 12.21 2.04 -20.78
C VAL A 348 13.11 1.73 -19.59
N ARG A 349 13.18 2.65 -18.63
CA ARG A 349 13.96 2.53 -17.39
C ARG A 349 13.09 2.92 -16.20
N THR A 350 13.29 2.25 -15.08
CA THR A 350 12.65 2.62 -13.82
C THR A 350 13.51 3.68 -13.14
N TYR A 351 12.99 4.89 -12.97
CA TYR A 351 13.66 5.97 -12.26
C TYR A 351 13.19 6.01 -10.81
N TYR A 352 14.12 6.26 -9.89
CA TYR A 352 13.84 6.50 -8.47
C TYR A 352 14.41 7.86 -8.08
N LEU A 353 13.51 8.78 -7.72
CA LEU A 353 13.85 10.10 -7.20
C LEU A 353 13.82 10.06 -5.68
N TYR A 354 14.98 10.23 -5.07
CA TYR A 354 15.16 10.43 -3.63
C TYR A 354 15.22 11.92 -3.30
N SER A 355 15.23 12.25 -2.02
CA SER A 355 15.42 13.62 -1.53
C SER A 355 16.76 14.25 -1.94
N ASP A 356 17.74 13.45 -2.36
CA ASP A 356 19.09 13.88 -2.69
C ASP A 356 19.71 13.20 -3.95
N HIS A 357 19.10 12.13 -4.47
CA HIS A 357 19.61 11.35 -5.61
C HIS A 357 18.52 11.09 -6.65
N LEU A 358 18.93 10.97 -7.92
CA LEU A 358 18.10 10.37 -8.96
C LEU A 358 18.87 9.19 -9.55
N ILE A 359 18.34 7.97 -9.42
CA ILE A 359 18.92 6.77 -10.05
C ILE A 359 17.98 6.20 -11.10
N PHE A 360 18.52 5.42 -12.01
CA PHE A 360 17.75 4.65 -12.96
C PHE A 360 18.22 3.21 -13.07
N CYS A 361 17.24 2.33 -13.26
CA CYS A 361 17.41 0.90 -13.30
C CYS A 361 16.80 0.34 -14.59
N ARG A 362 17.24 -0.86 -14.99
CA ARG A 362 16.63 -1.62 -16.08
C ARG A 362 16.21 -3.00 -15.59
N LYS A 363 15.04 -3.43 -16.04
CA LYS A 363 14.56 -4.80 -15.87
C LYS A 363 15.45 -5.73 -16.69
N GLN A 364 16.11 -6.68 -16.03
CA GLN A 364 16.88 -7.71 -16.71
C GLN A 364 15.92 -8.78 -17.21
N LYS A 365 15.94 -9.05 -18.52
CA LYS A 365 15.17 -10.14 -19.12
C LYS A 365 15.83 -11.46 -18.74
N ASP A 366 15.18 -12.23 -17.89
CA ASP A 366 15.68 -13.54 -17.48
C ASP A 366 15.39 -14.63 -18.52
N LYS A 367 16.31 -15.59 -18.62
CA LYS A 367 16.12 -16.81 -19.40
C LYS A 367 15.33 -17.81 -18.53
N LYS A 368 14.06 -18.06 -18.89
CA LYS A 368 13.15 -19.09 -18.34
C LYS A 368 12.85 -19.00 -16.83
N GLY A 369 11.62 -18.58 -16.50
CA GLY A 369 10.89 -19.01 -15.30
C GLY A 369 11.15 -18.28 -13.97
N THR A 370 12.06 -17.31 -13.90
CA THR A 370 12.30 -16.48 -12.70
C THR A 370 11.75 -15.06 -12.88
N PRO A 371 11.31 -14.39 -11.79
CA PRO A 371 10.81 -13.02 -11.86
C PRO A 371 11.93 -12.06 -12.27
N SER A 372 11.64 -11.20 -13.24
CA SER A 372 12.60 -10.22 -13.79
C SER A 372 13.19 -9.34 -12.69
N LYS A 373 14.51 -9.42 -12.49
CA LYS A 373 15.23 -8.58 -11.51
C LYS A 373 15.48 -7.17 -12.03
N LEU A 374 15.40 -6.19 -11.14
CA LEU A 374 15.70 -4.79 -11.44
C LEU A 374 17.17 -4.49 -11.12
N VAL A 375 17.92 -4.00 -12.12
CA VAL A 375 19.37 -3.79 -12.01
C VAL A 375 19.70 -2.32 -12.14
N TYR A 376 20.49 -1.78 -11.21
CA TYR A 376 21.02 -0.41 -11.27
C TYR A 376 21.83 -0.19 -12.56
N LYS A 377 21.65 0.96 -13.21
CA LYS A 377 22.36 1.32 -14.44
C LYS A 377 23.07 2.67 -14.39
N GLY A 378 22.72 3.55 -13.45
CA GLY A 378 23.38 4.84 -13.31
C GLY A 378 22.58 5.79 -12.44
N SER A 379 23.21 6.93 -12.15
CA SER A 379 22.63 8.03 -11.40
C SER A 379 22.80 9.35 -12.16
N LEU A 380 21.92 10.30 -11.87
CA LEU A 380 21.93 11.64 -12.44
C LEU A 380 22.19 12.63 -11.29
N ASN A 381 23.25 13.41 -11.41
CA ASN A 381 23.59 14.42 -10.40
C ASN A 381 22.61 15.59 -10.49
N LEU A 382 21.81 15.79 -9.44
CA LEU A 382 20.83 16.87 -9.35
C LEU A 382 21.44 18.19 -8.85
N ARG A 383 22.67 18.17 -8.31
CA ARG A 383 23.32 19.39 -7.82
C ARG A 383 23.71 20.27 -9.02
N GLY A 384 23.11 21.46 -9.09
CA GLY A 384 23.33 22.38 -10.21
C GLY A 384 22.71 21.92 -11.53
N ALA A 385 21.78 20.96 -11.49
CA ALA A 385 21.05 20.53 -12.68
C ALA A 385 20.01 21.58 -13.08
N GLU A 386 19.81 21.75 -14.39
CA GLU A 386 18.75 22.58 -14.96
C GLU A 386 17.62 21.69 -15.49
N LEU A 387 16.38 21.99 -15.10
CA LEU A 387 15.19 21.29 -15.58
C LEU A 387 14.45 22.18 -16.59
N LYS A 388 14.07 21.62 -17.74
CA LYS A 388 13.40 22.34 -18.83
C LYS A 388 12.25 21.50 -19.40
N TYR A 389 11.16 22.15 -19.78
CA TYR A 389 10.13 21.53 -20.60
C TYR A 389 10.68 21.21 -21.99
N LEU A 390 10.14 20.17 -22.63
CA LEU A 390 10.48 19.85 -24.01
C LEU A 390 10.08 21.00 -24.93
N SER A 391 10.99 21.39 -25.84
CA SER A 391 10.65 22.40 -26.85
C SER A 391 9.56 21.88 -27.79
N PRO A 392 8.66 22.75 -28.29
CA PRO A 392 7.61 22.34 -29.23
C PRO A 392 8.15 21.59 -30.45
N ALA A 393 9.28 22.04 -31.01
CA ALA A 393 9.92 21.39 -32.15
C ALA A 393 10.39 19.96 -31.85
N LEU A 394 10.89 19.70 -30.64
CA LEU A 394 11.29 18.36 -30.21
C LEU A 394 10.06 17.46 -30.01
N VAL A 395 9.00 17.99 -29.39
CA VAL A 395 7.73 17.27 -29.22
C VAL A 395 7.17 16.84 -30.58
N THR A 396 7.12 17.74 -31.56
CA THR A 396 6.68 17.41 -32.93
C THR A 396 7.51 16.27 -33.52
N LYS A 397 8.84 16.32 -33.41
CA LYS A 397 9.73 15.26 -33.91
C LYS A 397 9.53 13.93 -33.20
N MET A 398 9.28 13.92 -31.89
CA MET A 398 9.02 12.71 -31.12
C MET A 398 7.69 12.02 -31.51
N CYS A 399 6.76 12.79 -32.09
CA CYS A 399 5.48 12.28 -32.60
C CYS A 399 5.58 11.78 -34.06
N GLU A 400 6.68 12.05 -34.77
CA GLU A 400 6.86 11.59 -36.14
C GLU A 400 6.88 10.06 -36.20
N THR A 401 6.02 9.49 -37.04
CA THR A 401 6.11 8.08 -37.38
C THR A 401 7.26 7.91 -38.36
N LYS A 402 8.29 7.15 -37.98
CA LYS A 402 9.30 6.70 -38.95
C LYS A 402 8.56 6.10 -40.14
N LYS A 403 8.63 6.74 -41.32
CA LYS A 403 8.25 6.11 -42.58
C LYS A 403 9.10 4.86 -42.68
N SER A 404 8.51 3.70 -42.45
CA SER A 404 9.22 2.44 -42.61
C SER A 404 9.69 2.40 -44.05
N SER A 405 11.02 2.41 -44.24
CA SER A 405 11.61 1.89 -45.46
C SER A 405 10.94 0.55 -45.74
N LEU A 406 10.37 0.43 -46.93
CA LEU A 406 9.65 -0.74 -47.41
C LEU A 406 10.46 -2.02 -47.09
N PHE A 407 9.74 -3.10 -46.76
CA PHE A 407 10.21 -4.45 -46.37
C PHE A 407 10.41 -4.72 -44.87
N LYS A 408 9.34 -5.17 -44.19
CA LYS A 408 9.36 -6.37 -43.33
C LYS A 408 7.94 -6.79 -42.91
N ILE A 409 7.54 -7.98 -43.36
CA ILE A 409 6.40 -8.76 -42.85
C ILE A 409 6.88 -9.48 -41.57
N GLY A 410 6.20 -9.30 -40.43
CA GLY A 410 6.43 -10.13 -39.25
C GLY A 410 5.97 -9.55 -37.91
N LYS A 411 4.86 -10.12 -37.39
CA LYS A 411 4.38 -10.21 -35.99
C LYS A 411 4.55 -8.99 -35.06
N LYS A 412 3.43 -8.29 -34.82
CA LYS A 412 3.21 -7.41 -33.67
C LYS A 412 3.19 -8.22 -32.36
N SER A 413 4.03 -7.88 -31.39
CA SER A 413 3.77 -8.18 -29.98
C SER A 413 3.10 -6.98 -29.33
N SER A 414 1.94 -7.19 -28.74
CA SER A 414 1.23 -6.20 -27.92
C SER A 414 1.91 -6.10 -26.56
N ASP A 415 2.55 -4.96 -26.28
CA ASP A 415 2.70 -4.34 -24.96
C ASP A 415 3.58 -3.09 -25.11
N SER A 416 2.99 -1.97 -25.52
CA SER A 416 3.63 -0.65 -25.46
C SER A 416 2.57 0.43 -25.32
N THR A 417 2.42 0.99 -24.12
CA THR A 417 1.38 1.97 -23.75
C THR A 417 1.72 3.42 -24.11
N SER A 418 2.62 3.66 -25.07
CA SER A 418 2.62 4.91 -25.84
C SER A 418 3.06 4.61 -27.27
N LEU A 419 2.12 4.69 -28.20
CA LEU A 419 2.37 4.42 -29.62
C LEU A 419 2.93 5.69 -30.28
N PRO A 420 3.90 5.57 -31.21
CA PRO A 420 4.31 6.69 -32.07
C PRO A 420 3.09 7.28 -32.79
N GLY A 421 2.95 8.62 -32.79
CA GLY A 421 1.81 9.34 -33.37
C GLY A 421 0.83 9.98 -32.37
N THR A 422 1.03 9.79 -31.05
CA THR A 422 0.32 10.50 -29.97
C THR A 422 1.17 11.64 -29.42
N GLU A 423 0.54 12.66 -28.81
CA GLU A 423 1.22 13.76 -28.09
C GLU A 423 2.36 13.24 -27.20
N ALA A 424 3.50 13.92 -27.21
CA ALA A 424 4.69 13.52 -26.47
C ALA A 424 4.88 14.40 -25.22
N PHE A 425 4.87 13.76 -24.06
CA PHE A 425 5.06 14.38 -22.75
C PHE A 425 6.44 14.07 -22.19
N GLY A 426 7.04 15.02 -21.48
CA GLY A 426 8.35 14.80 -20.87
C GLY A 426 9.08 16.07 -20.50
N PHE A 427 10.36 15.92 -20.20
CA PHE A 427 11.22 17.01 -19.79
C PHE A 427 12.68 16.73 -20.13
N GLU A 428 13.46 17.79 -20.18
CA GLU A 428 14.91 17.77 -20.34
C GLU A 428 15.56 18.09 -18.98
N LEU A 429 16.47 17.22 -18.55
CA LEU A 429 17.32 17.42 -17.40
C LEU A 429 18.77 17.59 -17.87
N VAL A 430 19.35 18.78 -17.64
CA VAL A 430 20.74 19.08 -17.96
C VAL A 430 21.55 18.97 -16.67
N THR A 431 22.43 17.97 -16.60
CA THR A 431 23.30 17.73 -15.45
C THR A 431 24.71 18.25 -15.75
N THR A 432 25.46 18.58 -14.70
CA THR A 432 26.88 18.92 -14.81
C THR A 432 27.70 17.80 -14.19
N GLU A 433 28.53 17.15 -14.99
CA GLU A 433 29.45 16.12 -14.54
C GLU A 433 30.87 16.68 -14.43
N ILE A 434 31.53 16.39 -13.31
CA ILE A 434 32.96 16.65 -13.14
C ILE A 434 33.68 15.43 -13.74
N ASN A 435 34.56 15.66 -14.71
CA ASN A 435 35.24 14.58 -15.42
C ASN A 435 36.26 13.89 -14.49
N ALA A 436 35.88 12.77 -13.88
CA ALA A 436 36.73 12.05 -12.92
C ALA A 436 37.98 11.42 -13.57
N GLU A 437 38.02 11.28 -14.90
CA GLU A 437 39.18 10.76 -15.63
C GLU A 437 40.39 11.70 -15.63
N ALA A 438 40.25 12.94 -15.14
CA ALA A 438 41.36 13.89 -15.03
C ALA A 438 42.19 13.76 -13.73
N VAL A 439 41.83 12.87 -12.80
CA VAL A 439 42.51 12.71 -11.50
C VAL A 439 42.98 11.27 -11.32
N ALA A 440 43.81 10.77 -12.23
CA ALA A 440 44.67 9.62 -11.95
C ALA A 440 46.01 10.14 -11.40
N PRO A 441 46.51 9.69 -10.23
CA PRO A 441 47.85 10.03 -9.78
C PRO A 441 48.87 9.26 -10.64
N MET A 442 49.38 9.91 -11.68
CA MET A 442 50.44 9.36 -12.52
C MET A 442 51.77 9.40 -11.77
N TYR A 443 52.09 8.32 -11.06
CA TYR A 443 53.47 7.99 -10.73
C TYR A 443 54.15 7.43 -11.99
N PHE A 444 54.73 8.28 -12.83
CA PHE A 444 55.78 7.85 -13.76
C PHE A 444 56.85 8.92 -13.90
N SER A 445 58.08 8.46 -13.75
CA SER A 445 59.32 9.22 -13.72
C SER A 445 59.68 9.81 -15.08
N GLY A 446 60.13 11.07 -15.09
CA GLY A 446 61.19 11.52 -16.01
C GLY A 446 60.85 11.94 -17.44
N ALA A 447 59.65 12.44 -17.75
CA ALA A 447 59.41 13.11 -19.04
C ALA A 447 58.51 14.36 -18.90
N THR A 448 58.95 15.49 -19.47
CA THR A 448 58.18 16.73 -19.58
C THR A 448 56.96 16.55 -20.50
N ILE A 449 55.75 16.67 -19.95
CA ILE A 449 54.46 16.53 -20.63
C ILE A 449 53.91 17.94 -20.97
N PRO A 450 53.21 18.14 -22.12
CA PRO A 450 52.55 19.41 -22.44
C PRO A 450 51.45 19.74 -21.42
N PRO A 451 51.05 21.02 -21.25
CA PRO A 451 50.06 21.39 -20.25
C PRO A 451 48.72 20.72 -20.56
N GLN A 452 48.28 19.81 -19.69
CA GLN A 452 46.96 19.20 -19.75
C GLN A 452 45.91 20.29 -19.55
N VAL A 453 45.08 20.50 -20.57
CA VAL A 453 43.89 21.33 -20.48
C VAL A 453 42.96 20.63 -19.50
N ALA A 454 42.83 21.16 -18.28
CA ALA A 454 41.80 20.72 -17.35
C ALA A 454 40.45 20.89 -18.06
N SER A 455 39.87 19.79 -18.54
CA SER A 455 38.57 19.81 -19.19
C SER A 455 37.55 20.26 -18.14
N GLY A 456 36.94 21.42 -18.37
CA GLY A 456 35.96 22.00 -17.48
C GLY A 456 34.72 21.09 -17.30
N PRO A 457 33.80 21.47 -16.41
CA PRO A 457 32.60 20.67 -16.14
C PRO A 457 31.81 20.40 -17.42
N VAL A 458 31.55 19.13 -17.72
CA VAL A 458 30.82 18.73 -18.94
C VAL A 458 29.33 18.74 -18.64
N ARG A 459 28.56 19.52 -19.39
CA ARG A 459 27.09 19.52 -19.31
C ARG A 459 26.54 18.36 -20.15
N ARG A 460 25.72 17.49 -19.55
CA ARG A 460 25.03 16.39 -20.24
C ARG A 460 23.54 16.62 -20.26
N ARG A 461 22.94 16.46 -21.44
CA ARG A 461 21.50 16.60 -21.67
C ARG A 461 20.83 15.22 -21.59
N HIS A 462 19.84 15.08 -20.72
CA HIS A 462 19.01 13.89 -20.58
C HIS A 462 17.57 14.22 -20.95
N ILE A 463 17.01 13.52 -21.94
CA ILE A 463 15.62 13.71 -22.37
C ILE A 463 14.80 12.51 -21.89
N LEU A 464 13.75 12.78 -21.14
CA LEU A 464 12.91 11.80 -20.48
C LEU A 464 11.46 11.97 -20.94
N ARG A 465 10.85 10.88 -21.41
CA ARG A 465 9.45 10.87 -21.85
C ARG A 465 8.57 10.16 -20.82
N THR A 466 7.44 10.79 -20.49
CA THR A 466 6.38 10.28 -19.61
C THR A 466 5.20 9.76 -20.42
N ARG A 467 4.27 9.07 -19.77
CA ARG A 467 3.06 8.51 -20.40
C ARG A 467 1.95 9.53 -20.53
N THR A 468 1.80 10.40 -19.55
CA THR A 468 0.74 11.43 -19.52
C THR A 468 1.27 12.80 -19.11
N ALA A 469 0.45 13.83 -19.33
CA ALA A 469 0.73 15.20 -18.91
C ALA A 469 0.73 15.33 -17.37
N GLU A 470 -0.12 14.58 -16.67
CA GLU A 470 -0.17 14.56 -15.21
C GLU A 470 1.11 13.96 -14.63
N GLU A 471 1.59 12.85 -15.22
CA GLU A 471 2.86 12.24 -14.85
C GLU A 471 4.02 13.22 -15.10
N GLN A 472 4.03 13.91 -16.24
CA GLN A 472 5.01 14.96 -16.55
C GLN A 472 5.02 16.05 -15.48
N LYS A 473 3.85 16.59 -15.13
CA LYS A 473 3.70 17.64 -14.13
C LYS A 473 4.23 17.18 -12.77
N MET A 474 3.83 16.00 -12.32
CA MET A 474 4.25 15.42 -11.03
C MET A 474 5.77 15.25 -10.94
N TRP A 475 6.39 14.69 -11.98
CA TRP A 475 7.84 14.53 -12.05
C TRP A 475 8.57 15.87 -12.10
N TYR A 476 8.08 16.81 -12.91
CA TYR A 476 8.69 18.12 -13.06
C TYR A 476 8.70 18.88 -11.72
N GLU A 477 7.56 18.99 -11.06
CA GLU A 477 7.43 19.68 -9.76
C GLU A 477 8.28 19.03 -8.67
N SER A 478 8.34 17.70 -8.64
CA SER A 478 9.12 16.97 -7.64
C SER A 478 10.62 17.11 -7.87
N LEU A 479 11.09 17.00 -9.13
CA LEU A 479 12.49 17.22 -9.48
C LEU A 479 12.91 18.66 -9.17
N GLU A 480 12.08 19.63 -9.54
CA GLU A 480 12.34 21.04 -9.28
C GLU A 480 12.49 21.31 -7.77
N LYS A 481 11.58 20.76 -6.95
CA LYS A 481 11.65 20.87 -5.49
C LYS A 481 12.92 20.25 -4.92
N VAL A 482 13.31 19.06 -5.39
CA VAL A 482 14.53 18.38 -4.94
C VAL A 482 15.78 19.17 -5.33
N ILE A 483 15.89 19.61 -6.59
CA ILE A 483 17.02 20.42 -7.09
C ILE A 483 17.16 21.71 -6.26
N LYS A 484 16.06 22.44 -6.03
CA LYS A 484 16.04 23.63 -5.17
C LYS A 484 16.53 23.31 -3.76
N THR A 485 16.01 22.25 -3.14
CA THR A 485 16.37 21.85 -1.76
C THR A 485 17.86 21.54 -1.63
N ILE A 486 18.43 20.76 -2.55
CA ILE A 486 19.86 20.41 -2.56
C ILE A 486 20.73 21.66 -2.76
N SER A 487 20.30 22.57 -3.64
CA SER A 487 21.03 23.81 -3.92
C SER A 487 21.07 24.76 -2.71
N HIS A 488 19.98 24.86 -1.94
CA HIS A 488 19.92 25.69 -0.73
C HIS A 488 20.77 25.11 0.41
N ALA A 489 20.77 23.79 0.60
CA ALA A 489 21.61 23.14 1.61
C ALA A 489 23.11 23.40 1.35
N SER A 490 23.51 23.51 0.08
CA SER A 490 24.91 23.75 -0.32
C SER A 490 25.37 25.20 -0.14
N ARG A 491 24.47 26.16 0.17
CA ARG A 491 24.82 27.58 0.42
C ARG A 491 24.96 27.92 1.91
N LYS A 492 24.54 27.02 2.80
CA LYS A 492 24.61 27.20 4.27
C LYS A 492 25.90 26.63 4.88
N HIS A 493 26.72 25.99 4.06
CA HIS A 493 28.08 25.54 4.34
C HIS A 493 29.00 26.26 3.37
#